data_AF-A0A166D865-F1
#
_entry.id   AF-A0A166D865-F1
#
_cell.length_a   1.000
_cell.length_b   1.000
_cell.length_c   1.000
_cell.angle_alpha   90.00
_cell.angle_beta   90.00
_cell.angle_gamma   90.00
#
_symmetry.space_group_name_H-M   'P 1'
#
loop_
_entity.id
_entity.type
_entity.pdbx_description
1 polymer ?
#
loop_
_entity_poly.entity_id
_entity_poly.type
_entity_poly.pdbx_seq_one_letter_code
_entity_poly.pdbx_strand_id
1 'polypeptide(L)'
;MKVKVEDYGPAENMGDNRKLSYITYKVSDIDSNSLKFLNENLEGKTEIINDSLHITILYDNDMFPFQSEEAKLKMSDFKAREEIEMTIFLSSFLEDM
;
A
#
# COMPACT_ATOMS: atom_id res chain seq x y z
N MET A 1 -5.73 -10.47 -9.53
CA MET A 1 -5.19 -9.32 -8.79
C MET A 1 -3.70 -9.50 -8.56
N LYS A 2 -2.90 -8.50 -8.91
CA LYS A 2 -1.47 -8.43 -8.62
C LYS A 2 -1.19 -7.14 -7.85
N VAL A 3 -0.57 -7.25 -6.68
CA VAL A 3 -0.15 -6.11 -5.87
C VAL A 3 1.37 -5.98 -5.91
N LYS A 4 1.85 -4.75 -6.10
CA LYS A 4 3.27 -4.40 -6.08
C LYS A 4 3.54 -3.18 -5.21
N VAL A 5 4.60 -3.22 -4.42
CA VAL A 5 5.10 -1.99 -3.77
C VAL A 5 5.76 -1.13 -4.85
N GLU A 6 5.15 0.01 -5.14
CA GLU A 6 5.60 0.95 -6.16
C GLU A 6 6.60 1.96 -5.59
N ASP A 7 6.27 2.53 -4.43
CA ASP A 7 7.11 3.52 -3.75
C ASP A 7 6.95 3.45 -2.23
N TYR A 8 7.95 3.94 -1.50
CA TYR A 8 7.93 4.04 -0.04
C TYR A 8 8.97 5.04 0.44
N GLY A 9 8.69 5.69 1.56
CA GLY A 9 9.63 6.66 2.12
C GLY A 9 9.09 7.45 3.30
N PRO A 10 9.87 8.41 3.81
CA PRO A 10 9.37 9.34 4.81
C PRO A 10 8.28 10.23 4.19
N ALA A 11 7.16 10.38 4.90
CA ALA A 11 6.10 11.31 4.54
C ALA A 11 6.48 12.71 5.05
N GLU A 12 7.46 13.34 4.40
CA GLU A 12 7.86 14.71 4.72
C GLU A 12 6.69 15.68 4.42
N ASN A 13 6.35 16.55 5.39
CA ASN A 13 5.38 17.64 5.28
C ASN A 13 3.87 17.33 5.42
N MET A 14 3.47 16.30 6.17
CA MET A 14 2.06 16.15 6.59
C MET A 14 1.77 16.76 7.97
N GLY A 15 1.87 18.09 8.07
CA GLY A 15 1.15 18.97 9.02
C GLY A 15 1.37 18.84 10.54
N ASP A 16 1.62 17.64 11.07
CA ASP A 16 1.91 17.36 12.46
C ASP A 16 3.41 17.04 12.60
N ASN A 17 4.02 17.42 13.72
CA ASN A 17 5.41 17.06 14.08
C ASN A 17 5.69 15.54 14.21
N ARG A 18 4.79 14.69 13.74
CA ARG A 18 4.94 13.23 13.68
C ARG A 18 5.69 12.86 12.41
N LYS A 19 6.84 12.20 12.58
CA LYS A 19 7.55 11.58 11.47
C LYS A 19 6.76 10.36 11.04
N LEU A 20 5.98 10.51 10.00
CA LEU A 20 5.27 9.42 9.34
C LEU A 20 6.11 8.91 8.17
N SER A 21 5.87 7.67 7.79
CA SER A 21 6.36 7.07 6.57
C SER A 21 5.19 6.62 5.71
N TYR A 22 5.40 6.39 4.41
CA TYR A 22 4.36 5.93 3.50
C TYR A 22 4.81 4.72 2.71
N ILE A 23 3.83 3.95 2.24
CA ILE A 23 3.99 2.92 1.22
C ILE A 23 2.88 3.14 0.19
N THR A 24 3.26 3.15 -1.08
CA THR A 24 2.34 3.18 -2.21
C THR A 24 2.35 1.82 -2.89
N TYR A 25 1.17 1.20 -2.95
CA TYR A 25 0.94 -0.07 -3.63
C TYR A 25 0.26 0.19 -4.96
N LYS A 26 0.69 -0.53 -6.00
CA LYS A 26 0.00 -0.62 -7.27
C LYS A 26 -0.73 -1.95 -7.36
N VAL A 27 -2.04 -1.87 -7.58
CA VAL A 27 -2.93 -3.02 -7.79
C VAL A 27 -3.34 -3.06 -9.25
N SER A 28 -3.10 -4.21 -9.89
CA SER A 28 -3.36 -4.44 -11.31
C SER A 28 -3.95 -5.84 -11.53
N ASP A 29 -4.30 -6.17 -12.77
CA ASP A 29 -4.93 -7.45 -13.15
C ASP A 29 -6.19 -7.74 -12.30
N ILE A 30 -7.07 -6.75 -12.20
CA ILE A 30 -8.36 -6.82 -11.52
C ILE A 30 -9.43 -6.18 -12.41
N ASP A 31 -10.67 -6.65 -12.34
CA ASP A 31 -11.74 -6.11 -13.16
C ASP A 31 -12.19 -4.71 -12.70
N SER A 32 -12.83 -3.99 -13.60
CA SER A 32 -13.23 -2.60 -13.37
C SER A 32 -14.23 -2.41 -12.23
N ASN A 33 -15.07 -3.40 -11.93
CA ASN A 33 -16.06 -3.29 -10.86
C ASN A 33 -15.38 -3.40 -9.50
N SER A 34 -14.55 -4.42 -9.31
CA SER A 34 -13.72 -4.55 -8.11
C SER A 34 -12.79 -3.37 -7.92
N LEU A 35 -12.19 -2.84 -8.99
CA LEU A 35 -11.30 -1.67 -8.92
C LEU A 35 -12.04 -0.42 -8.39
N LYS A 36 -13.24 -0.15 -8.90
CA LYS A 36 -14.09 0.96 -8.42
C LYS A 36 -14.53 0.73 -6.98
N PHE A 37 -14.98 -0.48 -6.65
CA PHE A 37 -15.38 -0.83 -5.30
C PHE A 37 -14.26 -0.56 -4.30
N LEU A 38 -13.04 -1.03 -4.56
CA LEU A 38 -11.89 -0.75 -3.71
C LEU A 38 -11.61 0.75 -3.58
N ASN A 39 -11.65 1.50 -4.68
CA ASN A 39 -11.37 2.93 -4.67
C ASN A 39 -12.40 3.74 -3.85
N GLU A 40 -13.66 3.31 -3.82
CA GLU A 40 -14.76 3.99 -3.12
C GLU A 40 -14.86 3.60 -1.65
N ASN A 41 -14.43 2.39 -1.28
CA ASN A 41 -14.66 1.83 0.05
C ASN A 41 -13.40 1.73 0.92
N LEU A 42 -12.20 1.76 0.34
CA LEU A 42 -10.97 1.79 1.13
C LEU A 42 -10.74 3.17 1.76
N GLU A 43 -10.43 3.17 3.06
CA GLU A 43 -9.98 4.38 3.74
C GLU A 43 -8.54 4.75 3.32
N GLY A 44 -8.28 6.05 3.20
CA GLY A 44 -6.96 6.58 2.86
C GLY A 44 -6.88 7.22 1.48
N LYS A 45 -5.67 7.34 0.93
CA LYS A 45 -5.43 7.94 -0.39
C LYS A 45 -5.40 6.86 -1.46
N THR A 46 -6.47 6.78 -2.23
CA THR A 46 -6.62 5.88 -3.39
C THR A 46 -6.75 6.68 -4.68
N GLU A 47 -6.18 6.18 -5.77
CA GLU A 47 -6.30 6.79 -7.09
C GLU A 47 -6.27 5.74 -8.20
N ILE A 48 -7.13 5.88 -9.21
CA ILE A 48 -7.17 5.01 -10.39
C ILE A 48 -6.37 5.66 -11.51
N ILE A 49 -5.31 4.99 -11.96
CA ILE A 49 -4.43 5.47 -13.05
C ILE A 49 -4.20 4.31 -14.03
N ASN A 50 -4.55 4.49 -15.31
CA ASN A 50 -4.33 3.50 -16.38
C ASN A 50 -4.75 2.06 -16.00
N ASP A 51 -6.01 1.89 -15.57
CA ASP A 51 -6.60 0.60 -15.14
C ASP A 51 -5.85 -0.07 -13.98
N SER A 52 -5.14 0.70 -13.16
CA SER A 52 -4.50 0.27 -11.93
C SER A 52 -4.97 1.13 -10.77
N LEU A 53 -5.13 0.53 -9.60
CA LEU A 53 -5.43 1.24 -8.35
C LEU A 53 -4.12 1.47 -7.59
N HIS A 54 -3.84 2.73 -7.26
CA HIS A 54 -2.71 3.15 -6.45
C HIS A 54 -3.22 3.48 -5.05
N ILE A 55 -2.69 2.80 -4.04
CA ILE A 55 -3.10 2.91 -2.64
C ILE A 55 -1.92 3.41 -1.84
N THR A 56 -2.02 4.59 -1.22
CA THR A 56 -0.98 5.12 -0.34
C THR A 56 -1.44 5.03 1.11
N ILE A 57 -0.68 4.29 1.91
CA ILE A 57 -0.92 4.09 3.34
C ILE A 57 0.17 4.81 4.11
N LEU A 58 -0.24 5.53 5.16
CA LEU A 58 0.67 6.19 6.10
C LEU A 58 0.89 5.30 7.32
N TYR A 59 2.14 5.21 7.74
CA TYR A 59 2.58 4.46 8.91
C TYR A 59 3.23 5.42 9.89
N ASP A 60 2.92 5.25 11.18
CA ASP A 60 3.81 5.74 12.22
C ASP A 60 5.17 5.07 12.05
N ASN A 61 6.26 5.80 12.32
CA ASN A 61 7.60 5.25 12.13
C ASN A 61 7.81 3.92 12.85
N ASP A 62 7.28 3.75 14.07
CA ASP A 62 7.39 2.51 14.84
C ASP A 62 6.78 1.29 14.11
N MET A 63 5.81 1.53 13.22
CA MET A 63 5.13 0.50 12.43
C MET A 63 5.62 0.42 10.98
N PHE A 64 6.57 1.26 10.57
CA PHE A 64 7.06 1.28 9.19
C PHE A 64 7.95 0.05 8.91
N PRO A 65 7.58 -0.83 7.97
CA PRO A 65 8.28 -2.09 7.74
C PRO A 65 9.70 -1.91 7.18
N PHE A 66 10.00 -0.76 6.56
CA PHE A 66 11.28 -0.51 5.90
C PHE A 66 12.26 0.37 6.70
N GLN A 67 12.03 0.57 8.00
CA GLN A 67 12.85 1.48 8.82
C GLN A 67 14.20 0.91 9.27
N SER A 68 14.31 -0.41 9.46
CA SER A 68 15.48 -1.02 10.10
C SER A 68 16.65 -1.23 9.14
N GLU A 69 17.87 -1.32 9.68
CA GLU A 69 19.06 -1.65 8.88
C GLU A 69 18.96 -3.07 8.30
N GLU A 70 18.35 -4.00 9.03
CA GLU A 70 18.04 -5.34 8.54
C GLU A 70 17.08 -5.30 7.34
N ALA A 71 16.09 -4.40 7.37
CA ALA A 71 15.17 -4.20 6.25
C ALA A 71 15.87 -3.67 5.01
N LYS A 72 16.88 -2.79 5.17
CA LYS A 72 17.70 -2.31 4.05
C LYS A 72 18.53 -3.43 3.41
N LEU A 73 19.06 -4.36 4.21
CA LEU A 73 19.83 -5.51 3.72
C LEU A 73 18.97 -6.56 3.01
N LYS A 74 17.70 -6.70 3.40
CA LYS A 74 16.75 -7.70 2.85
C LYS A 74 15.49 -7.08 2.26
N MET A 75 15.63 -5.93 1.62
CA MET A 75 14.51 -5.12 1.13
C MET A 75 13.54 -5.92 0.23
N SER A 76 14.05 -6.86 -0.57
CA SER A 76 13.23 -7.75 -1.40
C SER A 76 12.24 -8.57 -0.58
N ASP A 77 12.66 -9.07 0.57
CA ASP A 77 11.86 -9.96 1.42
C ASP A 77 10.74 -9.16 2.09
N PHE A 78 11.07 -7.95 2.57
CA PHE A 78 10.07 -7.04 3.14
C PHE A 78 9.05 -6.60 2.09
N LYS A 79 9.49 -6.23 0.88
CA LYS A 79 8.55 -5.91 -0.21
C LYS A 79 7.65 -7.08 -0.55
N ALA A 80 8.21 -8.29 -0.70
CA ALA A 80 7.42 -9.48 -0.99
C ALA A 80 6.39 -9.77 0.11
N ARG A 81 6.76 -9.58 1.37
CA ARG A 81 5.86 -9.72 2.51
C ARG A 81 4.73 -8.70 2.46
N GLU A 82 5.04 -7.43 2.28
CA GLU A 82 4.04 -6.35 2.16
C GLU A 82 3.08 -6.57 0.99
N GLU A 83 3.59 -7.04 -0.17
CA GLU A 83 2.76 -7.39 -1.32
C GLU A 83 1.78 -8.53 -1.02
N ILE A 84 2.23 -9.55 -0.26
CA ILE A 84 1.39 -10.68 0.15
C ILE A 84 0.32 -10.21 1.15
N GLU A 85 0.72 -9.48 2.19
CA GLU A 85 -0.19 -8.98 3.23
C GLU A 85 -1.26 -8.08 2.61
N MET A 86 -0.87 -7.16 1.73
CA MET A 86 -1.82 -6.30 1.02
C MET A 86 -2.73 -7.09 0.06
N THR A 87 -2.21 -8.11 -0.63
CA THR A 87 -3.04 -8.99 -1.48
C THR A 87 -4.11 -9.69 -0.65
N ILE A 88 -3.78 -10.19 0.54
CA ILE A 88 -4.72 -10.86 1.45
C ILE A 88 -5.77 -9.86 1.94
N PHE A 89 -5.34 -8.69 2.42
CA PHE A 89 -6.24 -7.63 2.89
C PHE A 89 -7.26 -7.22 1.82
N LEU A 90 -6.80 -6.93 0.60
CA LEU A 90 -7.69 -6.54 -0.50
C LEU A 90 -8.60 -7.68 -0.93
N SER A 91 -8.11 -8.93 -0.92
CA SER A 91 -8.95 -10.09 -1.21
C SER A 91 -10.07 -10.23 -0.19
N SER A 92 -9.77 -10.12 1.11
CA SER A 92 -10.81 -10.17 2.14
C SER A 92 -11.82 -9.03 2.01
N PHE A 93 -11.36 -7.85 1.59
CA PHE A 93 -12.24 -6.70 1.41
C PHE A 93 -13.18 -6.86 0.21
N LEU A 94 -12.74 -7.58 -0.83
CA LEU A 94 -13.55 -7.90 -2.00
C LEU A 94 -14.53 -9.05 -1.77
N GLU A 95 -14.29 -9.92 -0.77
CA GLU A 95 -15.25 -10.97 -0.40
C GLU A 95 -16.56 -10.40 0.16
N ASP A 96 -16.53 -9.16 0.65
CA ASP A 96 -17.70 -8.43 1.17
C ASP A 96 -18.50 -7.67 0.08
N MET A 97 -18.11 -7.76 -1.20
CA MET A 97 -18.76 -7.13 -2.36
C MET A 97 -19.92 -7.97 -2.92
#